data_AF-A0A098TNM2-F1
#
_entry.id   AF-A0A098TNM2-F1
#
_cell.length_a   1.000
_cell.length_b   1.000
_cell.length_c   1.000
_cell.angle_alpha   90.00
_cell.angle_beta   90.00
_cell.angle_gamma   90.00
#
_symmetry.space_group_name_H-M   'P 1'
#
loop_
_entity.id
_entity.type
_entity.pdbx_description
1 polymer ?
#
loop_
_entity_poly.entity_id
_entity_poly.type
_entity_poly.pdbx_seq_one_letter_code
_entity_poly.pdbx_strand_id
1 'polypeptide(L)'
;MVGEDGWCINFDASTRKCKIYPDRPRFCRVEAEVFHDLYGVTPEEVNDFAIACCQQQISGVYGDRSLEMLRFNQAVGFLDLSV
;
A
#
# COMPACT_ATOMS: atom_id res chain seq x y z
N MET A 1 -11.54 -14.98 3.70
CA MET A 1 -10.78 -14.38 2.56
C MET A 1 -9.36 -14.02 2.96
N VAL A 2 -9.12 -13.76 4.24
CA VAL A 2 -7.79 -13.71 4.84
C VAL A 2 -7.49 -15.08 5.46
N GLY A 3 -6.27 -15.60 5.28
CA GLY A 3 -5.78 -16.84 5.86
C GLY A 3 -5.34 -16.66 7.31
N GLU A 4 -4.91 -17.75 7.96
CA GLU A 4 -4.41 -17.72 9.34
C GLU A 4 -3.12 -16.89 9.50
N ASP A 5 -2.39 -16.72 8.41
CA ASP A 5 -1.19 -15.90 8.30
C ASP A 5 -1.48 -14.40 8.10
N GLY A 6 -2.75 -14.00 8.06
CA GLY A 6 -3.14 -12.61 7.81
C GLY A 6 -3.08 -12.20 6.34
N TRP A 7 -2.74 -13.11 5.41
CA TRP A 7 -2.67 -12.80 3.98
C TRP A 7 -3.94 -13.16 3.24
N CYS A 8 -4.19 -12.49 2.11
CA CYS A 8 -5.27 -12.90 1.24
C CYS A 8 -5.01 -14.30 0.68
N ILE A 9 -5.96 -15.22 0.82
CA ILE A 9 -5.87 -16.61 0.32
C ILE A 9 -5.69 -16.72 -1.20
N ASN A 10 -5.94 -15.62 -1.93
CA ASN A 10 -5.84 -15.54 -3.39
C ASN A 10 -4.59 -14.76 -3.86
N PHE A 11 -3.77 -14.25 -2.96
CA PHE A 11 -2.49 -13.63 -3.29
C PHE A 11 -1.45 -14.70 -3.58
N ASP A 12 -0.85 -14.67 -4.77
CA ASP A 12 0.30 -15.50 -5.10
C ASP A 12 1.59 -14.73 -4.78
N ALA A 13 2.24 -15.12 -3.68
CA ALA A 13 3.47 -14.49 -3.22
C ALA A 13 4.66 -14.68 -4.18
N SER A 14 4.66 -15.74 -5.00
CA SER A 14 5.76 -16.02 -5.94
C SER A 14 5.73 -15.05 -7.12
N THR A 15 4.54 -14.79 -7.66
CA THR A 15 4.35 -13.89 -8.81
C THR A 15 3.97 -12.46 -8.40
N ARG A 16 3.61 -12.25 -7.13
CA ARG A 16 3.03 -11.02 -6.56
C ARG A 16 1.76 -10.59 -7.28
N LYS A 17 0.97 -11.56 -7.76
CA LYS A 17 -0.30 -11.34 -8.46
C LYS A 17 -1.45 -11.87 -7.62
N CYS A 18 -2.56 -11.13 -7.62
CA CYS A 18 -3.82 -11.67 -7.12
C CYS A 18 -4.48 -12.53 -8.20
N LYS A 19 -5.05 -13.67 -7.81
CA LYS A 19 -5.97 -14.44 -8.66
C LYS A 19 -7.27 -13.64 -8.90
N ILE A 20 -8.02 -14.01 -9.94
CA ILE A 20 -9.19 -13.23 -10.40
C ILE A 20 -10.26 -13.16 -9.32
N TYR A 21 -10.68 -11.94 -9.01
CA TYR A 21 -11.94 -11.65 -8.32
C TYR A 21 -12.93 -11.03 -9.32
N PRO A 22 -14.24 -11.29 -9.18
CA PRO A 22 -15.26 -10.49 -9.85
C PRO A 22 -15.21 -9.03 -9.37
N ASP A 23 -14.94 -8.83 -8.08
CA ASP A 23 -14.78 -7.53 -7.43
C ASP A 23 -13.59 -7.53 -6.47
N ARG A 24 -12.83 -6.43 -6.40
CA ARG A 24 -11.74 -6.29 -5.43
C ARG A 24 -12.30 -6.38 -4.00
N PRO A 25 -11.81 -7.33 -3.16
CA PRO A 25 -12.29 -7.48 -1.78
C PRO A 25 -12.14 -6.18 -1.00
N ARG A 26 -13.08 -5.89 -0.09
CA ARG A 26 -13.11 -4.64 0.68
C ARG A 26 -11.77 -4.34 1.37
N PHE A 27 -11.19 -5.32 2.06
CA PHE A 27 -9.92 -5.15 2.79
C PHE A 27 -8.71 -4.85 1.88
N CYS A 28 -8.83 -5.05 0.56
CA CYS A 28 -7.80 -4.71 -0.42
C CYS A 28 -8.01 -3.32 -1.08
N ARG A 29 -9.04 -2.57 -0.66
CA ARG A 29 -9.34 -1.23 -1.19
C ARG A 29 -8.69 -0.17 -0.32
N VAL A 30 -7.97 0.75 -0.97
CA VAL A 30 -7.35 1.89 -0.30
C VAL A 30 -8.38 3.02 -0.23
N GLU A 31 -9.36 2.83 0.64
CA GLU A 31 -10.49 3.74 0.85
C GLU A 31 -10.56 4.12 2.33
N ALA A 32 -10.95 5.37 2.64
CA ALA A 32 -10.90 5.90 4.00
C ALA A 32 -11.73 5.08 5.00
N GLU A 33 -12.95 4.71 4.63
CA GLU A 33 -13.81 3.87 5.47
C GLU A 33 -13.18 2.50 5.77
N VAL A 34 -12.48 1.92 4.79
CA VAL A 34 -11.80 0.64 4.95
C VAL A 34 -10.66 0.75 5.96
N PHE A 35 -9.86 1.81 5.86
CA PHE A 35 -8.70 2.03 6.72
C PHE A 35 -9.11 2.43 8.14
N HIS A 36 -10.19 3.19 8.28
CA HIS A 36 -10.80 3.46 9.58
C HIS A 36 -11.21 2.16 10.27
N ASP A 37 -11.95 1.28 9.58
CA ASP A 37 -12.47 0.06 10.20
C ASP A 37 -11.39 -0.97 10.54
N LEU A 38 -10.31 -1.03 9.74
CA LEU A 38 -9.24 -2.02 9.93
C LEU A 38 -8.15 -1.54 10.87
N TYR A 39 -7.83 -0.24 10.85
CA TYR A 39 -6.62 0.29 11.48
C TYR A 39 -6.90 1.50 12.40
N GLY A 40 -8.14 2.01 12.44
CA GLY A 40 -8.49 3.20 13.21
C GLY A 40 -7.90 4.50 12.64
N VAL A 41 -7.45 4.48 11.38
CA VAL A 41 -6.87 5.66 10.69
C VAL A 41 -8.00 6.60 10.27
N THR A 42 -7.89 7.88 10.61
CA THR A 42 -8.92 8.86 10.24
C THR A 42 -8.84 9.18 8.74
N PRO A 43 -9.94 9.62 8.10
CA PRO A 43 -9.93 9.97 6.68
C PRO A 43 -8.83 10.96 6.28
N GLU A 44 -8.48 11.89 7.16
CA GLU A 44 -7.44 12.90 6.95
C GLU A 44 -6.03 12.29 6.95
N GLU A 45 -5.81 11.19 7.68
CA GLU A 45 -4.52 10.52 7.85
C GLU A 45 -4.27 9.41 6.81
N VAL A 46 -5.30 9.00 6.06
CA VAL A 46 -5.23 7.84 5.13
C VAL A 46 -4.11 7.97 4.11
N ASN A 47 -3.92 9.17 3.54
CA ASN A 47 -2.89 9.38 2.52
C ASN A 47 -1.49 9.21 3.12
N ASP A 48 -1.21 9.85 4.26
CA ASP A 48 0.09 9.77 4.91
C ASP A 48 0.40 8.33 5.35
N PHE A 49 -0.59 7.64 5.92
CA PHE A 49 -0.47 6.24 6.31
C PHE A 49 -0.21 5.32 5.10
N ALA A 50 -0.97 5.46 4.02
CA ALA A 50 -0.80 4.66 2.81
C ALA A 50 0.55 4.94 2.12
N ILE A 51 0.98 6.19 2.07
CA ILE A 51 2.29 6.59 1.54
C ILE A 51 3.41 5.93 2.35
N ALA A 52 3.34 5.96 3.69
CA ALA A 52 4.32 5.31 4.55
C ALA A 52 4.38 3.78 4.32
N CYS A 53 3.23 3.10 4.20
CA CYS A 53 3.19 1.68 3.87
C CYS A 53 3.84 1.39 2.51
N CYS A 54 3.58 2.21 1.49
CA CYS A 54 4.20 2.07 0.18
C CYS A 54 5.72 2.29 0.22
N GLN A 55 6.20 3.29 0.96
CA GLN A 55 7.63 3.53 1.16
C GLN A 55 8.32 2.32 1.82
N GLN A 56 7.75 1.79 2.90
CA GLN A 56 8.27 0.59 3.57
C GLN A 56 8.36 -0.60 2.60
N GLN A 57 7.33 -0.81 1.78
CA GLN A 57 7.30 -1.90 0.82
C GLN A 57 8.34 -1.71 -0.30
N ILE A 58 8.48 -0.49 -0.83
CA ILE A 58 9.48 -0.19 -1.86
C ILE A 58 10.89 -0.38 -1.29
N SER A 59 11.14 0.09 -0.06
CA SER A 59 12.39 -0.12 0.66
C SER A 59 12.72 -1.61 0.81
N GLY A 60 11.78 -2.42 1.29
CA GLY A 60 12.00 -3.86 1.47
C GLY A 60 12.27 -4.64 0.17
N VAL A 61 11.77 -4.15 -0.98
CA VAL A 61 11.91 -4.83 -2.27
C VAL A 61 13.09 -4.30 -3.09
N TYR A 62 13.30 -2.98 -3.11
CA TYR A 62 14.24 -2.30 -4.01
C TYR A 62 15.36 -1.54 -3.25
N GLY A 63 15.19 -1.30 -1.95
CA GLY A 63 16.09 -0.52 -1.11
C GLY A 63 15.68 0.96 -0.96
N ASP A 64 16.10 1.58 0.14
CA ASP A 64 15.74 2.96 0.51
C ASP A 64 16.16 4.04 -0.49
N ARG A 65 17.22 3.77 -1.27
CA ARG A 65 17.79 4.70 -2.27
C ARG A 65 17.49 4.28 -3.71
N SER A 66 16.46 3.46 -3.89
CA SER A 66 16.05 2.95 -5.20
C SER A 66 15.46 4.04 -6.10
N LEU A 67 15.52 3.81 -7.42
CA LEU A 67 14.87 4.68 -8.39
C LEU A 67 13.33 4.63 -8.24
N GLU A 68 12.81 3.48 -7.81
CA GLU A 68 11.41 3.26 -7.44
C GLU A 68 10.98 4.19 -6.30
N MET A 69 11.79 4.28 -5.23
CA MET A 69 11.52 5.20 -4.11
C MET A 69 11.51 6.66 -4.56
N LEU A 70 12.51 7.06 -5.36
CA LEU A 70 12.58 8.43 -5.90
C LEU A 70 11.35 8.77 -6.75
N ARG A 71 10.98 7.89 -7.69
CA ARG A 71 9.80 8.07 -8.56
C ARG A 71 8.50 8.13 -7.76
N PHE A 72 8.35 7.26 -6.77
CA PHE A 72 7.16 7.23 -5.91
C PHE A 72 7.04 8.53 -5.10
N ASN A 73 8.11 8.91 -4.39
CA ASN A 73 8.13 10.13 -3.57
C ASN A 73 7.88 11.39 -4.41
N GLN A 74 8.40 11.45 -5.64
CA GLN A 74 8.07 12.53 -6.56
C GLN A 74 6.58 12.53 -6.94
N ALA A 75 6.00 11.37 -7.26
CA ALA A 75 4.60 11.26 -7.68
C ALA A 75 3.60 11.65 -6.57
N VAL A 76 3.96 11.40 -5.30
CA VAL A 76 3.12 11.75 -4.14
C VAL A 76 3.48 13.11 -3.51
N GLY A 77 4.36 13.90 -4.14
CA GLY A 77 4.71 15.25 -3.68
C GLY A 77 5.64 15.30 -2.46
N PHE A 78 6.29 14.19 -2.09
CA PHE A 78 7.23 14.12 -0.97
C PHE A 78 8.59 14.79 -1.27
N LEU A 79 8.92 14.94 -2.55
CA LEU A 79 10.10 15.66 -3.04
C LEU A 79 9.66 16.99 -3.66
N ASP A 80 9.11 17.88 -2.86
CA ASP A 80 8.94 19.26 -3.31
C ASP A 80 10.33 19.96 -3.24
N LEU A 81 10.91 20.17 -4.42
CA LEU A 81 12.18 20.89 -4.59
C LEU A 81 11.97 22.41 -4.72
N SER A 82 10.85 22.96 -4.24
CA SER A 82 10.60 24.40 -4.17
C SER A 82 11.27 25.08 -2.97
N VAL A 83 12.59 24.84 -2.81
CA VAL A 83 13.50 25.75 -2.09
C VAL A 83 14.34 26.52 -3.10
#